data_AF-A0A9W7AGX9-F1
#
_entry.id   AF-A0A9W7AGX9-F1
#
_cell.length_a   1.000
_cell.length_b   1.000
_cell.length_c   1.000
_cell.angle_alpha   90.00
_cell.angle_beta   90.00
_cell.angle_gamma   90.00
#
_symmetry.space_group_name_H-M   'P 1'
#
loop_
_entity.id
_entity.type
_entity.pdbx_description
1 polymer ?
#
loop_
_entity_poly.entity_id
_entity_poly.type
_entity_poly.pdbx_seq_one_letter_code
_entity_poly.pdbx_strand_id
1 'polypeptide(L)'
;MNLEICVDSPSCAHLSLQSSANSVELCASLSVGGLTPSISAVASLANIHDKYPQSHVTILVRPREGNFIYTPAEKDLIISDVKTYKDLLSPHGLHSFTVGCLTSDSKLDADFLKTVNDLGVEITLHRCVDDILSLQTMSPSEIVETAAKSGVVRILTSGGKKTAVEGLMNIKKMVAYAREHYPLLTIIAGSGVTAENVNMFKEIGVECVHVGSGVKVNEEIEEHARSPLFGGERKVVDVEKVRNIINVINGEAAVPEPTTTTTNTSSYTEMDHDNIKSTVTSVLQTSNARLKSKNSGLKLTLTEKEDVPDIMEQIVGLAVYEKEPDALNISREVLEVDGFGKNRRFYCLLLQEESTGKSFGFAFFYFAYSTWEGRVLYLEDLYIDESKRGRGAGAVTMMTLASIAKQLECKRFVWQALDWNTPAIEFYERIGAEVLKEWVSLRMDEKAIEKFLVD
;
A
#
# COMPACT_ATOMS: atom_id res chain seq x y z
N MET A 1 17.92 -1.31 20.50
CA MET A 1 16.63 -0.63 20.26
C MET A 1 15.60 -1.72 20.10
N ASN A 2 14.45 -1.59 20.73
CA ASN A 2 13.41 -2.60 20.77
C ASN A 2 12.34 -2.31 19.72
N LEU A 3 11.61 -3.34 19.31
CA LEU A 3 10.44 -3.22 18.44
C LEU A 3 9.16 -3.60 19.18
N GLU A 4 8.21 -2.69 19.19
CA GLU A 4 6.85 -2.88 19.67
C GLU A 4 5.85 -2.95 18.51
N ILE A 5 4.98 -3.95 18.52
CA ILE A 5 3.93 -4.12 17.51
C ILE A 5 2.54 -3.90 18.15
N CYS A 6 1.75 -3.01 17.55
CA CYS A 6 0.33 -2.85 17.91
C CYS A 6 -0.50 -3.95 17.23
N VAL A 7 -1.32 -4.66 18.00
CA VAL A 7 -2.10 -5.81 17.52
C VAL A 7 -3.53 -5.77 18.04
N ASP A 8 -4.48 -6.30 17.26
CA ASP A 8 -5.91 -6.32 17.61
C ASP A 8 -6.42 -7.68 18.10
N SER A 9 -5.53 -8.68 18.15
CA SER A 9 -5.91 -10.06 18.43
C SER A 9 -4.76 -10.85 19.08
N PRO A 10 -5.08 -11.80 19.98
CA PRO A 10 -4.08 -12.65 20.60
C PRO A 10 -3.24 -13.46 19.60
N SER A 11 -3.81 -13.86 18.47
CA SER A 11 -3.07 -14.55 17.39
C SER A 11 -2.00 -13.66 16.78
N CYS A 12 -2.30 -12.38 16.57
CA CYS A 12 -1.35 -11.39 16.06
C CYS A 12 -0.27 -11.11 17.10
N ALA A 13 -0.62 -10.96 18.38
CA ALA A 13 0.35 -10.84 19.47
C ALA A 13 1.33 -12.03 19.49
N HIS A 14 0.79 -13.25 19.39
CA HIS A 14 1.59 -14.47 19.33
C HIS A 14 2.58 -14.46 18.16
N LEU A 15 2.10 -14.09 16.97
CA LEU A 15 2.86 -14.08 15.73
C LEU A 15 3.96 -13.00 15.74
N SER A 16 3.68 -11.81 16.27
CA SER A 16 4.66 -10.74 16.43
C SER A 16 5.83 -11.16 17.32
N LEU A 17 5.54 -11.76 18.48
CA LEU A 17 6.57 -12.24 19.41
C LEU A 17 7.34 -13.44 18.85
N GLN A 18 6.65 -14.35 18.16
CA GLN A 18 7.30 -15.46 17.44
C GLN A 18 8.28 -14.94 16.37
N SER A 19 8.00 -13.76 15.82
CA SER A 19 8.83 -13.09 14.81
C SER A 19 9.95 -12.24 15.43
N SER A 20 10.23 -12.41 16.72
CA SER A 20 11.28 -11.73 17.50
C SER A 20 11.01 -10.25 17.83
N ALA A 21 9.75 -9.77 17.73
CA ALA A 21 9.40 -8.49 18.33
C ALA A 21 9.61 -8.55 19.85
N ASN A 22 10.08 -7.44 20.44
CA ASN A 22 10.37 -7.38 21.88
C ASN A 22 9.15 -7.04 22.71
N SER A 23 8.20 -6.31 22.11
CA SER A 23 7.02 -5.80 22.79
C SER A 23 5.78 -5.93 21.91
N VAL A 24 4.63 -6.11 22.54
CA VAL A 24 3.32 -6.02 21.90
C VAL A 24 2.38 -5.14 22.71
N GLU A 25 1.60 -4.33 22.00
CA GLU A 25 0.47 -3.58 22.56
C GLU A 25 -0.83 -4.20 22.05
N LEU A 26 -1.65 -4.75 22.96
CA LEU A 26 -2.97 -5.27 22.61
C LEU A 26 -4.02 -4.15 22.64
N CYS A 27 -4.74 -4.04 21.54
CA CYS A 27 -5.83 -3.09 21.32
C CYS A 27 -7.09 -3.81 20.80
N ALA A 28 -8.20 -3.09 20.75
CA ALA A 28 -9.31 -3.36 19.84
C ALA A 28 -9.43 -2.23 18.81
N SER A 29 -10.15 -2.44 17.71
CA SER A 29 -10.57 -1.37 16.78
C SER A 29 -9.43 -0.46 16.31
N LEU A 30 -8.37 -1.04 15.74
CA LEU A 30 -7.21 -0.28 15.23
C LEU A 30 -7.58 0.76 14.15
N SER A 31 -8.71 0.58 13.45
CA SER A 31 -9.22 1.54 12.45
C SER A 31 -9.47 2.94 13.01
N VAL A 32 -9.74 3.05 14.32
CA VAL A 32 -10.00 4.33 15.01
C VAL A 32 -8.87 4.72 15.96
N GLY A 33 -7.67 4.16 15.74
CA GLY A 33 -6.48 4.43 16.54
C GLY A 33 -6.35 3.56 17.81
N GLY A 34 -7.12 2.47 17.90
CA GLY A 34 -7.09 1.56 19.05
C GLY A 34 -8.07 1.96 20.14
N LEU A 35 -8.72 0.97 20.74
CA LEU A 35 -9.62 1.07 21.90
C LEU A 35 -9.29 -0.04 22.90
N THR A 36 -9.89 0.04 24.10
CA THR A 36 -9.77 -1.02 25.12
C THR A 36 -10.21 -2.39 24.57
N PRO A 37 -9.36 -3.42 24.60
CA PRO A 37 -9.71 -4.77 24.17
C PRO A 37 -10.70 -5.45 25.12
N SER A 38 -11.38 -6.50 24.66
CA SER A 38 -12.29 -7.26 25.54
C SER A 38 -11.53 -8.01 26.63
N ILE A 39 -12.19 -8.22 27.78
CA ILE A 39 -11.59 -8.95 28.91
C ILE A 39 -11.07 -10.34 28.51
N SER A 40 -11.76 -11.05 27.60
CA SER A 40 -11.33 -12.37 27.12
C SER A 40 -10.08 -12.30 26.22
N ALA A 41 -9.93 -11.23 25.42
CA ALA A 41 -8.72 -11.00 24.65
C ALA A 41 -7.53 -10.71 25.57
N VAL A 42 -7.76 -9.89 26.62
CA VAL A 42 -6.77 -9.62 27.67
C VAL A 42 -6.37 -10.88 28.41
N ALA A 43 -7.34 -11.71 28.84
CA ALA A 43 -7.09 -12.98 29.52
C ALA A 43 -6.16 -13.90 28.70
N SER A 44 -6.29 -13.87 27.37
CA SER A 44 -5.48 -14.69 26.47
C SER A 44 -3.99 -14.30 26.46
N LEU A 45 -3.64 -13.09 26.93
CA LEU A 45 -2.26 -12.64 27.04
C LEU A 45 -1.44 -13.42 28.07
N ALA A 46 -2.09 -13.98 29.09
CA ALA A 46 -1.43 -14.84 30.09
C ALA A 46 -0.64 -15.98 29.42
N ASN A 47 -1.31 -16.75 28.54
CA ASN A 47 -0.69 -17.84 27.79
C ASN A 47 0.43 -17.37 26.85
N ILE A 48 0.30 -16.15 26.32
CA ILE A 48 1.30 -15.57 25.40
C ILE A 48 2.54 -15.16 26.20
N HIS A 49 2.35 -14.51 27.35
CA HIS A 49 3.46 -14.11 28.22
C HIS A 49 4.21 -15.32 28.78
N ASP A 50 3.50 -16.37 29.22
CA ASP A 50 4.13 -17.60 29.70
C ASP A 50 5.03 -18.25 28.62
N LYS A 51 4.67 -18.12 27.33
CA LYS A 51 5.47 -18.60 26.20
C LYS A 51 6.64 -17.66 25.83
N TYR A 52 6.51 -16.37 26.11
CA TYR A 52 7.51 -15.34 25.81
C TYR A 52 7.82 -14.46 27.04
N PRO A 53 8.39 -15.02 28.11
CA PRO A 53 8.50 -14.33 29.41
C PRO A 53 9.44 -13.11 29.40
N GLN A 54 10.27 -12.97 28.36
CA GLN A 54 11.17 -11.82 28.17
C GLN A 54 10.53 -10.68 27.37
N SER A 55 9.33 -10.90 26.83
CA SER A 55 8.62 -9.88 26.05
C SER A 55 7.86 -8.93 26.96
N HIS A 56 7.84 -7.66 26.56
CA HIS A 56 6.97 -6.67 27.18
C HIS A 56 5.57 -6.77 26.55
N VAL A 57 4.53 -6.83 27.37
CA VAL A 57 3.14 -6.88 26.90
C VAL A 57 2.38 -5.77 27.61
N THR A 58 1.86 -4.83 26.82
CA THR A 58 1.03 -3.72 27.32
C THR A 58 -0.37 -3.78 26.74
N ILE A 59 -1.34 -3.24 27.47
CA ILE A 59 -2.76 -3.24 27.09
C ILE A 59 -3.21 -1.78 26.96
N LEU A 60 -3.74 -1.42 25.79
CA LEU A 60 -4.36 -0.12 25.61
C LEU A 60 -5.66 -0.04 26.42
N VAL A 61 -5.79 0.98 27.27
CA VAL A 61 -7.06 1.30 27.93
C VAL A 61 -7.51 2.67 27.49
N ARG A 62 -8.40 2.67 26.50
CA ARG A 62 -8.98 3.86 25.87
C ARG A 62 -10.47 3.59 25.56
N PRO A 63 -11.41 4.24 26.26
CA PRO A 63 -12.80 3.82 26.29
C PRO A 63 -13.57 4.18 25.01
N ARG A 64 -13.09 5.16 24.23
CA ARG A 64 -13.73 5.61 22.98
C ARG A 64 -12.75 6.26 22.02
N GLU A 65 -13.19 6.44 20.78
CA GLU A 65 -12.48 7.19 19.76
C GLU A 65 -12.55 8.72 20.00
N GLY A 66 -11.87 9.47 19.14
CA GLY A 66 -11.78 10.93 19.23
C GLY A 66 -10.75 11.43 20.25
N ASN A 67 -11.07 12.54 20.91
CA ASN A 67 -10.15 13.24 21.82
C ASN A 67 -9.85 12.46 23.11
N PHE A 68 -8.86 12.96 23.85
CA PHE A 68 -8.37 12.38 25.11
C PHE A 68 -8.81 13.18 26.35
N ILE A 69 -9.81 14.05 26.21
CA ILE A 69 -10.38 14.82 27.32
C ILE A 69 -11.60 14.03 27.82
N TYR A 70 -11.43 13.39 28.97
CA TYR A 70 -12.42 12.46 29.50
C TYR A 70 -13.30 13.09 30.58
N THR A 71 -14.59 12.74 30.53
CA THR A 71 -15.51 13.03 31.63
C THR A 71 -15.11 12.22 32.88
N PRO A 72 -15.58 12.60 34.09
CA PRO A 72 -15.32 11.81 35.30
C PRO A 72 -15.75 10.34 35.17
N ALA A 73 -16.91 10.06 34.57
CA ALA A 73 -17.39 8.70 34.36
C ALA A 73 -16.49 7.89 33.40
N GLU A 74 -15.93 8.52 32.38
CA GLU A 74 -14.97 7.88 31.47
C GLU A 74 -13.64 7.59 32.15
N LYS A 75 -13.17 8.50 33.03
CA LYS A 75 -11.98 8.27 33.86
C LYS A 75 -12.18 7.11 34.83
N ASP A 76 -13.34 7.05 35.49
CA ASP A 76 -13.71 5.95 36.38
C ASP A 76 -13.74 4.60 35.63
N LEU A 77 -14.24 4.60 34.39
CA LEU A 77 -14.23 3.42 33.52
C LEU A 77 -12.80 2.95 33.21
N ILE A 78 -11.89 3.87 32.83
CA ILE A 78 -10.48 3.53 32.59
C ILE A 78 -9.82 2.95 33.85
N ILE A 79 -10.03 3.57 35.01
CA ILE A 79 -9.49 3.09 36.29
C ILE A 79 -10.03 1.69 36.61
N SER A 80 -11.33 1.46 36.38
CA SER A 80 -11.96 0.16 36.59
C SER A 80 -11.43 -0.91 35.65
N ASP A 81 -11.22 -0.60 34.37
CA ASP A 81 -10.65 -1.53 33.38
C ASP A 81 -9.21 -1.88 33.74
N VAL A 82 -8.37 -0.89 34.07
CA VAL A 82 -6.98 -1.13 34.51
C VAL A 82 -6.95 -2.04 35.74
N LYS A 83 -7.78 -1.76 36.75
CA LYS A 83 -7.88 -2.59 37.96
C LYS A 83 -8.30 -4.02 37.63
N THR A 84 -9.33 -4.19 36.81
CA THR A 84 -9.86 -5.50 36.42
C THR A 84 -8.81 -6.33 35.68
N TYR A 85 -8.12 -5.72 34.71
CA TYR A 85 -7.09 -6.40 33.93
C TYR A 85 -5.84 -6.68 34.76
N LYS A 86 -5.46 -5.77 35.65
CA LYS A 86 -4.39 -6.01 36.62
C LYS A 86 -4.70 -7.23 37.47
N ASP A 87 -5.87 -7.29 38.10
CA ASP A 87 -6.26 -8.40 38.98
C ASP A 87 -6.27 -9.73 38.21
N LEU A 88 -6.74 -9.70 36.96
CA LEU A 88 -6.78 -10.86 36.07
C LEU A 88 -5.38 -11.38 35.71
N LEU A 89 -4.42 -10.50 35.45
CA LEU A 89 -3.10 -10.88 34.92
C LEU A 89 -1.97 -10.86 35.95
N SER A 90 -2.22 -10.36 37.17
CA SER A 90 -1.24 -10.34 38.27
C SER A 90 -0.58 -11.71 38.54
N PRO A 91 -1.29 -12.86 38.49
CA PRO A 91 -0.67 -14.17 38.65
C PRO A 91 0.42 -14.49 37.62
N HIS A 92 0.38 -13.84 36.45
CA HIS A 92 1.34 -13.99 35.35
C HIS A 92 2.39 -12.86 35.33
N GLY A 93 2.38 -11.94 36.30
CA GLY A 93 3.34 -10.84 36.36
C GLY A 93 3.11 -9.71 35.36
N LEU A 94 2.00 -9.71 34.61
CA LEU A 94 1.66 -8.64 33.68
C LEU A 94 0.92 -7.51 34.39
N HIS A 95 1.44 -6.29 34.25
CA HIS A 95 0.91 -5.11 34.93
C HIS A 95 1.19 -3.83 34.14
N SER A 96 1.42 -3.92 32.83
CA SER A 96 1.73 -2.77 31.97
C SER A 96 0.51 -2.35 31.16
N PHE A 97 0.18 -1.06 31.21
CA PHE A 97 -0.96 -0.47 30.53
C PHE A 97 -0.57 0.77 29.75
N THR A 98 -1.15 0.89 28.55
CA THR A 98 -1.04 2.10 27.74
C THR A 98 -2.28 2.96 27.97
N VAL A 99 -2.10 4.15 28.56
CA VAL A 99 -3.18 5.09 28.86
C VAL A 99 -2.76 6.52 28.56
N GLY A 100 -3.69 7.46 28.56
CA GLY A 100 -3.37 8.88 28.59
C GLY A 100 -4.63 9.73 28.67
N CYS A 101 -4.52 10.88 29.33
CA CYS A 101 -5.65 11.78 29.51
C CYS A 101 -5.15 13.22 29.39
N LEU A 102 -5.95 14.05 28.76
CA LEU A 102 -5.73 15.48 28.64
C LEU A 102 -6.76 16.25 29.46
N THR A 103 -6.33 17.40 29.97
CA THR A 103 -7.19 18.40 30.59
C THR A 103 -7.95 19.19 29.50
N SER A 104 -8.94 19.98 29.89
CA SER A 104 -9.72 20.82 28.96
C SER A 104 -8.89 21.88 28.23
N ASP A 105 -7.74 22.29 28.78
CA ASP A 105 -6.75 23.16 28.15
C ASP A 105 -5.71 22.38 27.32
N SER A 106 -5.98 21.10 27.01
CA SER A 106 -5.13 20.21 26.20
C SER A 106 -3.71 20.07 26.76
N LYS A 107 -3.58 19.98 28.08
CA LYS A 107 -2.33 19.62 28.78
C LYS A 107 -2.45 18.20 29.33
N LEU A 108 -1.33 17.64 29.76
CA LEU A 108 -1.32 16.30 30.36
C LEU A 108 -2.02 16.32 31.73
N ASP A 109 -2.97 15.41 31.94
CA ASP A 109 -3.69 15.28 33.20
C ASP A 109 -2.88 14.45 34.22
N ALA A 110 -2.00 15.15 34.96
CA ALA A 110 -1.07 14.54 35.90
C ALA A 110 -1.78 13.81 37.06
N ASP A 111 -2.85 14.39 37.59
CA ASP A 111 -3.60 13.80 38.72
C ASP A 111 -4.27 12.48 38.32
N PHE A 112 -4.83 12.43 37.11
CA PHE A 112 -5.38 11.19 36.56
C PHE A 112 -4.29 10.13 36.36
N LEU A 113 -3.17 10.48 35.73
CA LEU A 113 -2.06 9.53 35.52
C LEU A 113 -1.51 9.01 36.85
N LYS A 114 -1.35 9.89 37.85
CA LYS A 114 -0.95 9.48 39.19
C LYS A 114 -1.96 8.53 39.82
N THR A 115 -3.26 8.79 39.65
CA THR A 115 -4.33 7.90 40.14
C THR A 115 -4.23 6.50 39.54
N VAL A 116 -3.95 6.40 38.23
CA VAL A 116 -3.72 5.11 37.57
C VAL A 116 -2.44 4.45 38.10
N ASN A 117 -1.35 5.22 38.25
CA ASN A 117 -0.08 4.71 38.75
C ASN A 117 -0.17 4.20 40.20
N ASP A 118 -0.96 4.86 41.04
CA ASP A 118 -1.22 4.46 42.44
C ASP A 118 -1.93 3.09 42.52
N LEU A 119 -2.47 2.56 41.42
CA LEU A 119 -2.91 1.16 41.33
C LEU A 119 -1.73 0.18 41.31
N GLY A 120 -0.48 0.62 41.26
CA GLY A 120 0.72 -0.23 41.25
C GLY A 120 0.90 -0.94 39.91
N VAL A 121 0.74 -0.20 38.82
CA VAL A 121 0.89 -0.67 37.44
C VAL A 121 1.94 0.15 36.71
N GLU A 122 2.54 -0.43 35.67
CA GLU A 122 3.45 0.30 34.78
C GLU A 122 2.64 1.05 33.72
N ILE A 123 2.95 2.34 33.50
CA ILE A 123 2.25 3.18 32.54
C ILE A 123 3.12 3.50 31.32
N THR A 124 2.60 3.16 30.14
CA THR A 124 2.98 3.78 28.87
C THR A 124 1.98 4.88 28.51
N LEU A 125 2.47 6.10 28.30
CA LEU A 125 1.65 7.21 27.83
C LEU A 125 1.45 7.09 26.32
N HIS A 126 0.21 6.90 25.86
CA HIS A 126 -0.08 6.81 24.42
C HIS A 126 0.04 8.17 23.70
N ARG A 127 -0.31 8.19 22.41
CA ARG A 127 -0.17 9.33 21.48
C ARG A 127 -0.98 10.60 21.80
N CYS A 128 -1.69 10.70 22.92
CA CYS A 128 -2.32 11.96 23.33
C CYS A 128 -1.32 13.12 23.49
N VAL A 129 -0.04 12.81 23.74
CA VAL A 129 1.04 13.82 23.74
C VAL A 129 1.24 14.50 22.39
N ASP A 130 0.84 13.86 21.29
CA ASP A 130 0.96 14.45 19.96
C ASP A 130 -0.02 15.62 19.77
N ASP A 131 -1.20 15.59 20.41
CA ASP A 131 -2.13 16.73 20.43
C ASP A 131 -1.51 17.91 21.18
N ILE A 132 -0.89 17.66 22.34
CA ILE A 132 -0.18 18.68 23.13
C ILE A 132 0.92 19.35 22.30
N LEU A 133 1.76 18.54 21.64
CA LEU A 133 2.86 19.03 20.81
C LEU A 133 2.37 19.77 19.56
N SER A 134 1.27 19.32 18.96
CA SER A 134 0.67 19.95 17.79
C SER A 134 0.06 21.31 18.14
N LEU A 135 -0.66 21.38 19.26
CA LEU A 135 -1.31 22.59 19.79
C LEU A 135 -0.34 23.52 20.53
N GLN A 136 0.89 23.05 20.81
CA GLN A 136 1.93 23.80 21.53
C GLN A 136 1.50 24.26 22.93
N THR A 137 0.65 23.46 23.59
CA THR A 137 0.15 23.77 24.94
C THR A 137 1.17 23.42 26.04
N MET A 138 2.14 22.57 25.73
CA MET A 138 3.32 22.27 26.54
C MET A 138 4.52 22.02 25.64
N SER A 139 5.72 22.35 26.12
CA SER A 139 6.98 22.00 25.46
C SER A 139 7.33 20.50 25.62
N PRO A 140 8.21 19.95 24.76
CA PRO A 140 8.70 18.58 24.90
C PRO A 140 9.22 18.22 26.31
N SER A 141 9.94 19.15 26.95
CA SER A 141 10.51 18.95 28.28
C SER A 141 9.43 18.93 29.38
N GLU A 142 8.45 19.83 29.31
CA GLU A 142 7.34 19.88 30.26
C GLU A 142 6.49 18.61 30.19
N ILE A 143 6.27 18.04 28.99
CA ILE A 143 5.57 16.77 28.83
C ILE A 143 6.33 15.64 29.53
N VAL A 144 7.63 15.50 29.26
CA VAL A 144 8.47 14.46 29.88
C VAL A 144 8.50 14.59 31.40
N GLU A 145 8.71 15.81 31.91
CA GLU A 145 8.73 16.09 33.34
C GLU A 145 7.40 15.75 34.01
N THR A 146 6.28 16.17 33.41
CA THR A 146 4.95 15.92 33.95
C THR A 146 4.61 14.43 33.95
N ALA A 147 4.91 13.74 32.85
CA ALA A 147 4.71 12.30 32.71
C ALA A 147 5.54 11.53 33.77
N ALA A 148 6.84 11.82 33.88
CA ALA A 148 7.73 11.15 34.83
C ALA A 148 7.28 11.36 36.28
N LYS A 149 6.93 12.60 36.66
CA LYS A 149 6.41 12.92 38.01
C LYS A 149 5.08 12.22 38.33
N SER A 150 4.33 11.84 37.29
CA SER A 150 3.07 11.10 37.42
C SER A 150 3.25 9.58 37.43
N GLY A 151 4.49 9.07 37.34
CA GLY A 151 4.80 7.64 37.35
C GLY A 151 4.80 6.97 35.96
N VAL A 152 4.72 7.75 34.88
CA VAL A 152 4.88 7.22 33.52
C VAL A 152 6.33 6.82 33.29
N VAL A 153 6.55 5.64 32.69
CA VAL A 153 7.89 5.13 32.38
C VAL A 153 8.18 5.03 30.89
N ARG A 154 7.14 5.11 30.04
CA ARG A 154 7.29 5.07 28.59
C ARG A 154 6.37 6.09 27.93
N ILE A 155 6.82 6.82 26.91
CA ILE A 155 5.97 7.77 26.15
C ILE A 155 5.99 7.44 24.67
N LEU A 156 4.82 7.11 24.10
CA LEU A 156 4.61 6.87 22.68
C LEU A 156 4.22 8.17 21.96
N THR A 157 5.00 8.56 20.94
CA THR A 157 4.80 9.83 20.23
C THR A 157 5.27 9.79 18.78
N SER A 158 4.61 10.57 17.93
CA SER A 158 5.08 10.95 16.59
C SER A 158 5.73 12.34 16.56
N GLY A 159 5.98 12.94 17.72
CA GLY A 159 6.51 14.30 17.87
C GLY A 159 5.50 15.40 17.52
N GLY A 160 4.19 15.13 17.64
CA GLY A 160 3.13 16.10 17.30
C GLY A 160 2.89 16.29 15.80
N LYS A 161 3.31 15.31 14.98
CA LYS A 161 3.19 15.33 13.51
C LYS A 161 2.47 14.07 12.99
N LYS A 162 2.19 14.01 11.69
CA LYS A 162 1.51 12.85 11.11
C LYS A 162 2.36 11.60 11.20
N THR A 163 3.68 11.74 11.01
CA THR A 163 4.66 10.65 11.14
C THR A 163 5.76 11.01 12.12
N ALA A 164 6.40 10.01 12.74
CA ALA A 164 7.52 10.22 13.65
C ALA A 164 8.74 10.88 12.97
N VAL A 165 8.93 10.63 11.67
CA VAL A 165 10.01 11.27 10.89
C VAL A 165 9.79 12.78 10.80
N GLU A 166 8.57 13.23 10.54
CA GLU A 166 8.24 14.67 10.52
C GLU A 166 8.42 15.32 11.89
N GLY A 167 8.11 14.59 12.97
CA GLY A 167 8.23 15.06 14.36
C GLY A 167 9.60 14.82 15.00
N LEU A 168 10.60 14.36 14.23
CA LEU A 168 11.90 13.90 14.76
C LEU A 168 12.58 14.92 15.68
N MET A 169 12.46 16.21 15.39
CA MET A 169 13.06 17.26 16.22
C MET A 169 12.44 17.32 17.63
N ASN A 170 11.12 17.13 17.76
CA ASN A 170 10.47 17.08 19.06
C ASN A 170 10.84 15.79 19.79
N ILE A 171 10.86 14.65 19.10
CA ILE A 171 11.27 13.36 19.67
C ILE A 171 12.71 13.46 20.22
N LYS A 172 13.63 14.05 19.45
CA LYS A 172 15.02 14.28 19.87
C LYS A 172 15.13 15.11 21.15
N LYS A 173 14.31 16.18 21.27
CA LYS A 173 14.25 17.00 22.49
C LYS A 173 13.74 16.20 23.69
N MET A 174 12.68 15.41 23.51
CA MET A 174 12.13 14.55 24.56
C MET A 174 13.14 13.51 25.02
N VAL A 175 13.83 12.84 24.08
CA VAL A 175 14.87 11.84 24.40
C VAL A 175 16.03 12.47 25.18
N ALA A 176 16.54 13.61 24.72
CA ALA A 176 17.64 14.29 25.41
C ALA A 176 17.27 14.66 26.85
N TYR A 177 16.09 15.27 27.02
CA TYR A 177 15.60 15.70 28.32
C TYR A 177 15.30 14.51 29.26
N ALA A 178 14.68 13.45 28.76
CA ALA A 178 14.41 12.23 29.52
C ALA A 178 15.72 11.60 30.02
N ARG A 179 16.73 11.46 29.15
CA ARG A 179 18.03 10.87 29.54
C ARG A 179 18.76 11.67 30.60
N GLU A 180 18.66 12.99 30.55
CA GLU A 180 19.33 13.88 31.49
C GLU A 180 18.65 13.89 32.87
N HIS A 181 17.32 13.95 32.90
CA HIS A 181 16.56 14.20 34.14
C HIS A 181 15.79 12.99 34.68
N TYR A 182 15.41 12.06 33.82
CA TYR A 182 14.52 10.92 34.13
C TYR A 182 14.99 9.65 33.41
N PRO A 183 16.18 9.10 33.73
CA PRO A 183 16.82 8.03 32.95
C PRO A 183 16.07 6.69 32.92
N LEU A 184 15.02 6.53 33.75
CA LEU A 184 14.12 5.38 33.71
C LEU A 184 12.94 5.56 32.76
N LEU A 185 12.67 6.79 32.31
CA LEU A 185 11.61 7.08 31.35
C LEU A 185 12.17 6.96 29.93
N THR A 186 11.52 6.13 29.11
CA THR A 186 11.92 5.92 27.71
C THR A 186 10.93 6.56 26.74
N ILE A 187 11.45 7.05 25.61
CA ILE A 187 10.63 7.58 24.52
C ILE A 187 10.51 6.51 23.44
N ILE A 188 9.27 6.25 23.01
CA ILE A 188 8.91 5.34 21.95
C ILE A 188 8.51 6.18 20.72
N ALA A 189 9.27 6.04 19.62
CA ALA A 189 8.88 6.67 18.35
C ALA A 189 7.82 5.82 17.65
N GLY A 190 6.67 6.40 17.33
CA GLY A 190 5.56 5.69 16.69
C GLY A 190 4.88 6.50 15.60
N SER A 191 4.18 5.80 14.70
CA SER A 191 3.58 6.30 13.47
C SER A 191 4.54 6.48 12.29
N GLY A 192 4.34 5.69 11.24
CA GLY A 192 5.14 5.74 10.00
C GLY A 192 6.54 5.13 10.12
N VAL A 193 6.82 4.34 11.15
CA VAL A 193 8.11 3.64 11.30
C VAL A 193 8.21 2.49 10.29
N THR A 194 9.33 2.43 9.58
CA THR A 194 9.65 1.42 8.56
C THR A 194 11.11 0.98 8.65
N ALA A 195 11.50 -0.06 7.90
CA ALA A 195 12.90 -0.50 7.84
C ALA A 195 13.82 0.57 7.24
N GLU A 196 13.34 1.44 6.34
CA GLU A 196 14.17 2.50 5.75
C GLU A 196 14.48 3.63 6.74
N ASN A 197 13.56 3.93 7.66
CA ASN A 197 13.69 5.10 8.54
C ASN A 197 14.04 4.77 10.00
N VAL A 198 14.00 3.49 10.41
CA VAL A 198 14.21 3.07 11.81
C VAL A 198 15.56 3.53 12.39
N ASN A 199 16.61 3.58 11.57
CA ASN A 199 17.93 4.04 12.01
C ASN A 199 17.96 5.52 12.42
N MET A 200 17.10 6.37 11.85
CA MET A 200 17.02 7.79 12.22
C MET A 200 16.60 7.94 13.70
N PHE A 201 15.74 7.06 14.20
CA PHE A 201 15.33 7.04 15.61
C PHE A 201 16.45 6.50 16.51
N LYS A 202 17.16 5.46 16.05
CA LYS A 202 18.33 4.91 16.73
C LYS A 202 19.41 5.97 16.97
N GLU A 203 19.69 6.79 15.96
CA GLU A 203 20.69 7.87 16.01
C GLU A 203 20.37 8.96 17.04
N ILE A 204 19.09 9.29 17.21
CA ILE A 204 18.67 10.28 18.22
C ILE A 204 18.47 9.66 19.61
N GLY A 205 18.72 8.35 19.76
CA GLY A 205 18.68 7.67 21.05
C GLY A 205 17.32 7.12 21.47
N VAL A 206 16.40 6.91 20.53
CA VAL A 206 15.14 6.21 20.81
C VAL A 206 15.46 4.75 21.19
N GLU A 207 14.89 4.28 22.29
CA GLU A 207 15.14 2.94 22.82
C GLU A 207 14.16 1.90 22.29
N CYS A 208 12.97 2.32 21.90
CA CYS A 208 11.92 1.47 21.35
C CYS A 208 11.21 2.19 20.19
N VAL A 209 10.89 1.46 19.13
CA VAL A 209 9.99 1.96 18.08
C VAL A 209 8.68 1.19 18.11
N HIS A 210 7.59 1.85 17.72
CA HIS A 210 6.24 1.30 17.73
C HIS A 210 5.66 1.29 16.31
N VAL A 211 5.20 0.11 15.88
CA VAL A 211 4.67 -0.11 14.54
C VAL A 211 3.21 -0.55 14.64
N GLY A 212 2.30 0.33 14.20
CA GLY A 212 0.86 0.05 14.14
C GLY A 212 0.41 -0.70 12.87
N SER A 213 1.29 -0.84 11.88
CA SER A 213 0.98 -1.35 10.54
C SER A 213 2.06 -2.30 10.00
N GLY A 214 2.53 -3.21 10.85
CA GLY A 214 3.27 -4.38 10.40
C GLY A 214 2.27 -5.41 9.91
N VAL A 215 1.46 -5.10 8.89
CA VAL A 215 0.21 -5.80 8.56
C VAL A 215 -0.12 -5.74 7.05
N LYS A 216 -0.38 -6.91 6.43
CA LYS A 216 -0.97 -7.02 5.07
C LYS A 216 -2.50 -6.94 5.16
N VAL A 217 -3.15 -6.39 4.13
CA VAL A 217 -4.57 -6.69 3.90
C VAL A 217 -4.63 -8.19 3.65
N ASN A 218 -5.52 -8.91 4.34
CA ASN A 218 -5.72 -10.32 4.03
C ASN A 218 -6.38 -10.42 2.63
N GLU A 219 -5.57 -10.41 1.57
CA GLU A 219 -6.02 -10.48 0.18
C GLU A 219 -6.61 -11.87 -0.15
N GLU A 220 -6.37 -12.86 0.72
CA GLU A 220 -6.95 -14.23 0.67
C GLU A 220 -8.36 -14.34 1.30
N ILE A 221 -9.12 -13.26 1.39
CA ILE A 221 -10.55 -13.39 1.68
C ILE A 221 -11.26 -13.58 0.35
N GLU A 222 -11.66 -14.84 0.06
CA GLU A 222 -12.57 -15.19 -1.04
C GLU A 222 -13.72 -14.16 -1.11
N GLU A 223 -14.19 -13.83 -2.31
CA GLU A 223 -15.23 -12.81 -2.53
C GLU A 223 -16.51 -13.05 -1.68
N HIS A 224 -16.79 -14.32 -1.37
CA HIS A 224 -17.89 -14.80 -0.51
C HIS A 224 -17.71 -14.54 0.99
N ALA A 225 -16.49 -14.25 1.46
CA ALA A 225 -16.17 -14.00 2.87
C ALA A 225 -16.07 -12.51 3.20
N ARG A 226 -16.30 -11.62 2.22
CA ARG A 226 -16.48 -10.19 2.45
C ARG A 226 -17.89 -9.93 2.97
N SER A 227 -17.99 -9.21 4.08
CA SER A 227 -19.28 -8.83 4.64
C SER A 227 -19.98 -7.82 3.71
N PRO A 228 -21.19 -8.11 3.21
CA PRO A 228 -21.88 -7.27 2.23
C PRO A 228 -22.46 -5.98 2.82
N LEU A 229 -22.59 -5.92 4.15
CA LEU A 229 -23.20 -4.79 4.87
C LEU A 229 -22.25 -4.11 5.86
N PHE A 230 -21.22 -4.82 6.33
CA PHE A 230 -20.26 -4.28 7.30
C PHE A 230 -18.88 -4.25 6.64
N GLY A 231 -18.38 -3.06 6.32
CA GLY A 231 -17.09 -2.87 5.67
C GLY A 231 -15.89 -3.01 6.63
N GLY A 232 -14.73 -3.35 6.08
CA GLY A 232 -13.44 -3.32 6.77
C GLY A 232 -12.51 -4.45 6.33
N GLU A 233 -11.33 -4.10 5.82
CA GLU A 233 -10.26 -5.06 5.62
C GLU A 233 -9.67 -5.47 6.97
N ARG A 234 -9.71 -6.76 7.29
CA ARG A 234 -9.05 -7.27 8.49
C ARG A 234 -7.54 -7.15 8.31
N LYS A 235 -6.94 -6.34 9.17
CA LYS A 235 -5.50 -6.15 9.26
C LYS A 235 -4.89 -7.32 10.05
N VAL A 236 -4.00 -8.11 9.44
CA VAL A 236 -3.21 -9.18 10.09
C VAL A 236 -1.70 -8.93 10.04
N VAL A 237 -0.94 -9.35 11.05
CA VAL A 237 0.51 -9.09 11.14
C VAL A 237 1.29 -9.61 9.91
N ASP A 238 2.01 -8.72 9.25
CA ASP A 238 3.02 -8.94 8.22
C ASP A 238 4.36 -9.29 8.87
N VAL A 239 4.61 -10.59 8.94
CA VAL A 239 5.81 -11.18 9.54
C VAL A 239 7.09 -10.73 8.83
N GLU A 240 7.05 -10.54 7.51
CA GLU A 240 8.24 -10.16 6.73
C GLU A 240 8.65 -8.73 7.07
N LYS A 241 7.67 -7.83 7.10
CA LYS A 241 7.92 -6.43 7.49
C LYS A 241 8.44 -6.31 8.92
N VAL A 242 7.90 -7.10 9.86
CA VAL A 242 8.40 -7.16 11.25
C VAL A 242 9.86 -7.62 11.28
N ARG A 243 10.19 -8.72 10.58
CA ARG A 243 11.57 -9.24 10.52
C ARG A 243 12.53 -8.25 9.87
N ASN A 244 12.11 -7.57 8.80
CA ASN A 244 12.96 -6.59 8.12
C ASN A 244 13.34 -5.43 9.03
N ILE A 245 12.40 -4.91 9.82
CA ILE A 245 12.68 -3.86 10.81
C ILE A 245 13.65 -4.38 11.88
N ILE A 246 13.45 -5.60 12.39
CA ILE A 246 14.32 -6.22 13.40
C ILE A 246 15.75 -6.39 12.87
N ASN A 247 15.91 -6.86 11.63
CA ASN A 247 17.22 -7.05 11.02
C ASN A 247 17.99 -5.72 10.96
N VAL A 248 17.34 -4.64 10.51
CA VAL A 248 17.96 -3.31 10.48
C VAL A 248 18.29 -2.81 11.89
N ILE A 249 17.42 -3.04 12.86
CA ILE A 249 17.67 -2.71 14.27
C ILE A 249 18.94 -3.39 14.80
N ASN A 250 19.13 -4.66 14.45
CA ASN A 250 20.27 -5.49 14.85
C ASN A 250 21.57 -5.18 14.09
N GLY A 251 21.53 -4.25 13.11
CA GLY A 251 22.69 -3.90 12.30
C GLY A 251 22.98 -4.90 11.18
N GLU A 252 22.04 -5.79 10.90
CA GLU A 252 22.06 -6.64 9.71
C GLU A 252 21.55 -5.81 8.52
N ALA A 253 22.04 -6.12 7.32
CA ALA A 253 21.43 -5.56 6.12
C ALA A 253 19.96 -5.95 6.12
N ALA A 254 19.06 -5.00 5.82
CA ALA A 254 17.68 -5.34 5.52
C ALA A 254 17.71 -6.48 4.49
N VAL A 255 17.04 -7.59 4.79
CA VAL A 255 16.79 -8.58 3.74
C VAL A 255 15.97 -7.82 2.71
N PRO A 256 16.43 -7.70 1.45
CA PRO A 256 15.63 -7.04 0.44
C PRO A 256 14.28 -7.76 0.43
N GLU A 257 13.20 -7.02 0.60
CA GLU A 257 11.92 -7.55 0.11
C GLU A 257 12.16 -8.04 -1.32
N PRO A 258 11.50 -9.13 -1.75
CA PRO A 258 11.59 -9.59 -3.13
C PRO A 258 11.47 -8.37 -4.04
N THR A 259 12.56 -8.07 -4.74
CA THR A 259 12.82 -6.74 -5.26
C THR A 259 11.71 -6.30 -6.22
N THR A 260 10.82 -5.42 -5.76
CA THR A 260 10.22 -4.43 -6.64
C THR A 260 11.21 -3.27 -6.69
N THR A 261 12.03 -3.27 -7.74
CA THR A 261 13.05 -2.27 -8.03
C THR A 261 12.48 -0.84 -7.91
N THR A 262 13.00 -0.08 -6.94
CA THR A 262 12.80 1.37 -6.84
C THR A 262 14.15 2.07 -7.01
N THR A 263 14.36 2.64 -8.20
CA THR A 263 15.21 3.82 -8.38
C THR A 263 14.30 4.99 -8.72
N ASN A 264 14.59 6.13 -8.08
CA ASN A 264 14.01 7.46 -8.24
C ASN A 264 12.59 7.66 -7.68
N THR A 265 12.45 8.77 -6.96
CA THR A 265 11.20 9.45 -6.64
C THR A 265 10.27 9.46 -7.86
N SER A 266 9.25 8.60 -7.83
CA SER A 266 8.03 8.78 -8.59
C SER A 266 6.90 8.53 -7.61
N SER A 267 6.06 9.53 -7.41
CA SER A 267 4.71 9.30 -6.91
C SER A 267 4.13 8.16 -7.73
N TYR A 268 3.78 7.03 -7.11
CA TYR A 268 3.00 6.00 -7.81
C TYR A 268 1.64 6.63 -8.12
N THR A 269 1.54 7.32 -9.26
CA THR A 269 0.38 8.12 -9.60
C THR A 269 -0.76 7.20 -9.96
N GLU A 270 -1.97 7.58 -9.58
CA GLU A 270 -3.18 6.94 -10.07
C GLU A 270 -3.14 6.88 -11.61
N MET A 271 -3.38 5.70 -12.17
CA MET A 271 -3.41 5.51 -13.63
C MET A 271 -4.84 5.73 -14.12
N ASP A 272 -5.28 6.98 -14.01
CA ASP A 272 -6.56 7.43 -14.53
C ASP A 272 -6.48 7.78 -16.03
N HIS A 273 -7.62 8.08 -16.63
CA HIS A 273 -7.70 8.42 -18.06
C HIS A 273 -6.88 9.65 -18.45
N ASP A 274 -6.77 10.65 -17.57
CA ASP A 274 -6.05 11.90 -17.86
C ASP A 274 -4.54 11.67 -17.82
N ASN A 275 -4.06 10.89 -16.84
CA ASN A 275 -2.69 10.45 -16.74
C ASN A 275 -2.27 9.60 -17.97
N ILE A 276 -3.11 8.65 -18.37
CA ILE A 276 -2.86 7.83 -19.58
C ILE A 276 -2.83 8.73 -20.83
N LYS A 277 -3.83 9.59 -21.03
CA LYS A 277 -3.93 10.45 -22.23
C LYS A 277 -2.74 11.40 -22.35
N SER A 278 -2.34 12.02 -21.24
CA SER A 278 -1.17 12.90 -21.16
C SER A 278 0.12 12.14 -21.51
N THR A 279 0.31 10.95 -20.93
CA THR A 279 1.48 10.11 -21.15
C THR A 279 1.57 9.65 -22.61
N VAL A 280 0.47 9.13 -23.16
CA VAL A 280 0.41 8.69 -24.56
C VAL A 280 0.72 9.85 -25.51
N THR A 281 0.16 11.04 -25.24
CA THR A 281 0.40 12.23 -26.07
C THR A 281 1.88 12.63 -26.05
N SER A 282 2.53 12.63 -24.88
CA SER A 282 3.97 12.91 -24.75
C SER A 282 4.84 11.89 -25.51
N VAL A 283 4.52 10.60 -25.37
CA VAL A 283 5.25 9.53 -26.07
C VAL A 283 5.06 9.62 -27.58
N LEU A 284 3.84 9.95 -28.05
CA LEU A 284 3.55 10.13 -29.47
C LEU A 284 4.32 11.29 -30.09
N GLN A 285 4.52 12.40 -29.37
CA GLN A 285 5.35 13.51 -29.85
C GLN A 285 6.78 13.03 -30.14
N THR A 286 7.37 12.30 -29.20
CA THR A 286 8.73 11.75 -29.33
C THR A 286 8.82 10.74 -30.48
N SER A 287 7.84 9.85 -30.58
CA SER A 287 7.80 8.79 -31.60
C SER A 287 7.61 9.36 -33.00
N ASN A 288 6.71 10.34 -33.16
CA ASN A 288 6.51 11.04 -34.43
C ASN A 288 7.70 11.90 -34.83
N ALA A 289 8.39 12.56 -33.90
CA ALA A 289 9.64 13.26 -34.20
C ALA A 289 10.71 12.30 -34.76
N ARG A 290 10.80 11.08 -34.20
CA ARG A 290 11.68 10.04 -34.73
C ARG A 290 11.28 9.57 -36.12
N LEU A 291 10.00 9.35 -36.37
CA LEU A 291 9.47 8.98 -37.70
C LEU A 291 9.80 10.04 -38.75
N LYS A 292 9.68 11.33 -38.39
CA LYS A 292 10.07 12.47 -39.22
C LYS A 292 11.57 12.48 -39.51
N SER A 293 12.41 12.29 -38.50
CA SER A 293 13.88 12.28 -38.68
C SER A 293 14.38 11.21 -39.65
N LYS A 294 13.61 10.12 -39.81
CA LYS A 294 13.90 9.03 -40.75
C LYS A 294 13.26 9.22 -42.13
N ASN A 295 12.60 10.36 -42.39
CA ASN A 295 11.83 10.63 -43.61
C ASN A 295 10.86 9.48 -43.97
N SER A 296 10.23 8.89 -42.95
CA SER A 296 9.39 7.70 -43.14
C SER A 296 8.06 8.01 -43.83
N GLY A 297 7.57 9.25 -43.72
CA GLY A 297 6.24 9.67 -44.20
C GLY A 297 5.08 9.06 -43.40
N LEU A 298 5.35 8.62 -42.16
CA LEU A 298 4.40 7.93 -41.29
C LEU A 298 4.12 8.75 -40.03
N LYS A 299 2.93 8.58 -39.48
CA LYS A 299 2.49 9.21 -38.23
C LYS A 299 1.70 8.22 -37.38
N LEU A 300 1.90 8.26 -36.07
CA LEU A 300 1.07 7.61 -35.06
C LEU A 300 0.15 8.64 -34.40
N THR A 301 -1.13 8.31 -34.27
CA THR A 301 -2.14 9.18 -33.65
C THR A 301 -2.96 8.39 -32.62
N LEU A 302 -3.17 8.94 -31.42
CA LEU A 302 -4.13 8.40 -30.45
C LEU A 302 -5.54 8.70 -30.95
N THR A 303 -6.40 7.68 -30.99
CA THR A 303 -7.75 7.82 -31.51
C THR A 303 -8.66 8.60 -30.56
N GLU A 304 -9.54 9.40 -31.15
CA GLU A 304 -10.72 10.00 -30.54
C GLU A 304 -11.99 9.34 -31.11
N LYS A 305 -13.16 9.72 -30.58
CA LYS A 305 -14.43 9.05 -30.90
C LYS A 305 -14.73 9.09 -32.41
N GLU A 306 -14.35 10.17 -33.07
CA GLU A 306 -14.56 10.39 -34.50
C GLU A 306 -13.77 9.41 -35.38
N ASP A 307 -12.74 8.76 -34.83
CA ASP A 307 -11.89 7.80 -35.54
C ASP A 307 -12.43 6.37 -35.52
N VAL A 308 -13.58 6.10 -34.88
CA VAL A 308 -14.19 4.74 -34.85
C VAL A 308 -14.39 4.11 -36.24
N PRO A 309 -14.80 4.84 -37.29
CA PRO A 309 -14.85 4.28 -38.64
C PRO A 309 -13.50 3.76 -39.14
N ASP A 310 -12.41 4.49 -38.88
CA ASP A 310 -11.06 4.10 -39.25
C ASP A 310 -10.60 2.88 -38.45
N ILE A 311 -10.88 2.84 -37.14
CA ILE A 311 -10.59 1.66 -36.29
C ILE A 311 -11.30 0.42 -36.86
N MET A 312 -12.59 0.54 -37.20
CA MET A 312 -13.37 -0.56 -37.75
C MET A 312 -12.80 -1.03 -39.10
N GLU A 313 -12.35 -0.12 -39.97
CA GLU A 313 -11.68 -0.50 -41.23
C GLU A 313 -10.42 -1.32 -40.97
N GLN A 314 -9.61 -0.95 -39.95
CA GLN A 314 -8.41 -1.70 -39.62
C GLN A 314 -8.70 -3.07 -38.98
N ILE A 315 -9.73 -3.17 -38.13
CA ILE A 315 -10.17 -4.46 -37.55
C ILE A 315 -10.65 -5.41 -38.65
N VAL A 316 -11.42 -4.92 -39.64
CA VAL A 316 -11.83 -5.72 -40.80
C VAL A 316 -10.60 -6.16 -41.61
N GLY A 317 -9.63 -5.27 -41.81
CA GLY A 317 -8.36 -5.61 -42.46
C GLY A 317 -7.58 -6.72 -41.74
N LEU A 318 -7.52 -6.66 -40.41
CA LEU A 318 -6.91 -7.71 -39.59
C LEU A 318 -7.66 -9.04 -39.73
N ALA A 319 -8.99 -9.05 -39.61
CA ALA A 319 -9.79 -10.28 -39.71
C ALA A 319 -9.60 -10.97 -41.08
N VAL A 320 -9.49 -10.20 -42.16
CA VAL A 320 -9.15 -10.73 -43.50
C VAL A 320 -7.75 -11.35 -43.51
N TYR A 321 -6.76 -10.68 -42.90
CA TYR A 321 -5.38 -11.19 -42.81
C TYR A 321 -5.28 -12.47 -41.98
N GLU A 322 -6.03 -12.56 -40.89
CA GLU A 322 -6.09 -13.74 -40.01
C GLU A 322 -6.97 -14.88 -40.56
N LYS A 323 -7.60 -14.64 -41.72
CA LYS A 323 -8.50 -15.59 -42.42
C LYS A 323 -9.79 -15.89 -41.65
N GLU A 324 -10.25 -14.97 -40.81
CA GLU A 324 -11.50 -15.06 -40.04
C GLU A 324 -12.44 -13.84 -40.24
N PRO A 325 -12.75 -13.41 -41.48
CA PRO A 325 -13.59 -12.22 -41.71
C PRO A 325 -15.02 -12.36 -41.17
N ASP A 326 -15.55 -13.58 -41.10
CA ASP A 326 -16.90 -13.87 -40.61
C ASP A 326 -17.01 -13.97 -39.08
N ALA A 327 -15.88 -13.94 -38.36
CA ALA A 327 -15.85 -14.00 -36.89
C ALA A 327 -16.09 -12.63 -36.22
N LEU A 328 -16.17 -11.56 -37.02
CA LEU A 328 -16.29 -10.19 -36.52
C LEU A 328 -17.72 -9.88 -36.04
N ASN A 329 -17.94 -9.94 -34.73
CA ASN A 329 -19.23 -9.67 -34.10
C ASN A 329 -19.34 -8.28 -33.44
N ILE A 330 -18.25 -7.50 -33.42
CA ILE A 330 -18.22 -6.19 -32.75
C ILE A 330 -18.84 -5.10 -33.63
N SER A 331 -19.65 -4.22 -33.03
CA SER A 331 -20.27 -3.07 -33.71
C SER A 331 -19.54 -1.76 -33.42
N ARG A 332 -19.78 -0.73 -34.25
CA ARG A 332 -19.22 0.61 -34.03
C ARG A 332 -19.73 1.23 -32.74
N GLU A 333 -21.00 1.01 -32.42
CA GLU A 333 -21.65 1.51 -31.21
C GLU A 333 -20.97 0.94 -29.96
N VAL A 334 -20.60 -0.35 -29.97
CA VAL A 334 -19.85 -0.98 -28.88
C VAL A 334 -18.47 -0.33 -28.73
N LEU A 335 -17.74 -0.14 -29.84
CA LEU A 335 -16.43 0.54 -29.83
C LEU A 335 -16.53 1.99 -29.33
N GLU A 336 -17.58 2.72 -29.69
CA GLU A 336 -17.83 4.07 -29.19
C GLU A 336 -18.03 4.09 -27.68
N VAL A 337 -18.87 3.20 -27.15
CA VAL A 337 -19.19 3.13 -25.72
C VAL A 337 -17.97 2.69 -24.91
N ASP A 338 -17.32 1.59 -25.30
CA ASP A 338 -16.22 1.00 -24.56
C ASP A 338 -14.91 1.77 -24.75
N GLY A 339 -14.69 2.38 -25.91
CA GLY A 339 -13.47 3.10 -26.22
C GLY A 339 -13.48 4.57 -25.80
N PHE A 340 -14.65 5.18 -25.67
CA PHE A 340 -14.77 6.64 -25.51
C PHE A 340 -15.84 7.08 -24.49
N GLY A 341 -16.46 6.13 -23.79
CA GLY A 341 -17.33 6.39 -22.65
C GLY A 341 -16.58 6.72 -21.36
N LYS A 342 -17.33 6.89 -20.26
CA LYS A 342 -16.78 7.26 -18.95
C LYS A 342 -15.83 6.21 -18.35
N ASN A 343 -16.07 4.93 -18.65
CA ASN A 343 -15.27 3.80 -18.18
C ASN A 343 -14.55 3.15 -19.37
N ARG A 344 -13.58 3.87 -19.93
CA ARG A 344 -12.91 3.43 -21.17
C ARG A 344 -12.14 2.13 -20.94
N ARG A 345 -12.43 1.13 -21.76
CA ARG A 345 -11.90 -0.24 -21.70
C ARG A 345 -10.62 -0.43 -22.51
N PHE A 346 -10.44 0.36 -23.56
CA PHE A 346 -9.30 0.23 -24.47
C PHE A 346 -8.82 1.58 -25.02
N TYR A 347 -7.62 1.57 -25.58
CA TYR A 347 -7.00 2.65 -26.32
C TYR A 347 -6.54 2.12 -27.68
N CYS A 348 -6.51 3.00 -28.68
CA CYS A 348 -6.08 2.65 -30.02
C CYS A 348 -5.14 3.71 -30.58
N LEU A 349 -4.06 3.26 -31.23
CA LEU A 349 -3.20 4.11 -32.04
C LEU A 349 -3.46 3.80 -33.52
N LEU A 350 -3.72 4.81 -34.34
CA LEU A 350 -3.75 4.67 -35.80
C LEU A 350 -2.36 4.93 -36.39
N LEU A 351 -1.98 4.08 -37.34
CA LEU A 351 -0.84 4.31 -38.22
C LEU A 351 -1.33 4.98 -39.50
N GLN A 352 -0.88 6.20 -39.74
CA GLN A 352 -1.35 7.05 -40.84
C GLN A 352 -0.21 7.50 -41.74
N GLU A 353 -0.50 7.66 -43.03
CA GLU A 353 0.41 8.37 -43.94
C GLU A 353 0.37 9.87 -43.66
N GLU A 354 1.53 10.49 -43.45
CA GLU A 354 1.59 11.92 -43.09
C GLU A 354 1.03 12.83 -44.20
N SER A 355 1.15 12.43 -45.47
CA SER A 355 0.72 13.22 -46.62
C SER A 355 -0.79 13.17 -46.88
N THR A 356 -1.45 12.05 -46.55
CA THR A 356 -2.86 11.83 -46.89
C THR A 356 -3.78 11.75 -45.67
N GLY A 357 -3.21 11.51 -44.48
CA GLY A 357 -3.97 11.20 -43.27
C GLY A 357 -4.60 9.80 -43.28
N LYS A 358 -4.45 9.02 -44.35
CA LYS A 358 -5.09 7.71 -44.48
C LYS A 358 -4.46 6.70 -43.53
N SER A 359 -5.32 6.06 -42.75
CA SER A 359 -4.97 4.95 -41.84
C SER A 359 -4.64 3.68 -42.65
N PHE A 360 -3.55 3.01 -42.28
CA PHE A 360 -3.09 1.75 -42.91
C PHE A 360 -2.71 0.67 -41.87
N GLY A 361 -2.96 0.96 -40.60
CA GLY A 361 -2.76 0.02 -39.52
C GLY A 361 -3.24 0.60 -38.20
N PHE A 362 -3.28 -0.24 -37.18
CA PHE A 362 -3.63 0.16 -35.83
C PHE A 362 -2.88 -0.69 -34.79
N ALA A 363 -2.83 -0.17 -33.58
CA ALA A 363 -2.48 -0.93 -32.39
C ALA A 363 -3.56 -0.73 -31.34
N PHE A 364 -4.22 -1.82 -30.96
CA PHE A 364 -5.32 -1.86 -30.01
C PHE A 364 -4.82 -2.40 -28.68
N PHE A 365 -4.92 -1.62 -27.61
CA PHE A 365 -4.30 -1.98 -26.34
C PHE A 365 -5.15 -1.53 -25.16
N TYR A 366 -4.97 -2.20 -24.03
CA TYR A 366 -5.60 -1.87 -22.76
C TYR A 366 -4.62 -2.14 -21.63
N PHE A 367 -5.08 -1.86 -20.41
CA PHE A 367 -4.30 -2.10 -19.21
C PHE A 367 -4.95 -3.24 -18.42
N ALA A 368 -4.14 -4.26 -18.13
CA ALA A 368 -4.47 -5.39 -17.28
C ALA A 368 -3.67 -5.30 -15.97
N TYR A 369 -3.85 -6.29 -15.11
CA TYR A 369 -3.12 -6.37 -13.85
C TYR A 369 -2.56 -7.77 -13.63
N SER A 370 -1.29 -7.83 -13.23
CA SER A 370 -0.60 -9.03 -12.77
C SER A 370 -0.71 -9.09 -11.26
N THR A 371 -1.26 -10.18 -10.72
CA THR A 371 -1.25 -10.43 -9.26
C THR A 371 0.17 -10.57 -8.69
N TRP A 372 1.17 -10.79 -9.54
CA TRP A 372 2.56 -11.00 -9.14
C TRP A 372 3.42 -9.75 -9.29
N GLU A 373 3.07 -8.87 -10.23
CA GLU A 373 3.99 -7.82 -10.69
C GLU A 373 3.36 -6.44 -10.78
N GLY A 374 2.03 -6.31 -10.85
CA GLY A 374 1.33 -5.03 -10.96
C GLY A 374 0.79 -4.71 -12.36
N ARG A 375 0.78 -3.42 -12.74
CA ARG A 375 0.19 -2.92 -14.00
C ARG A 375 0.79 -3.61 -15.23
N VAL A 376 -0.05 -3.99 -16.18
CA VAL A 376 0.38 -4.60 -17.44
C VAL A 376 -0.22 -3.80 -18.59
N LEU A 377 0.60 -3.40 -19.57
CA LEU A 377 0.08 -2.98 -20.86
C LEU A 377 -0.16 -4.24 -21.69
N TYR A 378 -1.40 -4.46 -22.11
CA TYR A 378 -1.78 -5.58 -22.95
C TYR A 378 -2.12 -5.05 -24.35
N LEU A 379 -1.37 -5.50 -25.36
CA LEU A 379 -1.67 -5.24 -26.76
C LEU A 379 -2.51 -6.41 -27.26
N GLU A 380 -3.77 -6.10 -27.56
CA GLU A 380 -4.72 -7.05 -28.15
C GLU A 380 -4.30 -7.33 -29.59
N ASP A 381 -4.25 -6.27 -30.41
CA ASP A 381 -4.04 -6.39 -31.84
C ASP A 381 -3.04 -5.38 -32.36
N LEU A 382 -2.11 -5.86 -33.19
CA LEU A 382 -1.25 -5.01 -34.03
C LEU A 382 -1.42 -5.43 -35.48
N TYR A 383 -2.03 -4.54 -36.27
CA TYR A 383 -2.20 -4.75 -37.70
C TYR A 383 -1.54 -3.63 -38.50
N ILE A 384 -0.86 -4.03 -39.57
CA ILE A 384 -0.28 -3.14 -40.57
C ILE A 384 -0.54 -3.76 -41.93
N ASP A 385 -1.18 -2.98 -42.81
CA ASP A 385 -1.44 -3.34 -44.19
C ASP A 385 -0.16 -3.83 -44.88
N GLU A 386 -0.26 -4.96 -45.58
CA GLU A 386 0.88 -5.64 -46.19
C GLU A 386 1.67 -4.73 -47.14
N SER A 387 0.99 -3.86 -47.90
CA SER A 387 1.61 -2.94 -48.85
C SER A 387 2.46 -1.85 -48.18
N LYS A 388 2.31 -1.68 -46.86
CA LYS A 388 3.00 -0.66 -46.06
C LYS A 388 4.02 -1.25 -45.07
N ARG A 389 4.18 -2.58 -45.02
CA ARG A 389 5.18 -3.27 -44.18
C ARG A 389 6.61 -2.96 -44.66
N GLY A 390 7.60 -3.27 -43.81
CA GLY A 390 9.02 -3.01 -44.09
C GLY A 390 9.47 -1.55 -43.92
N ARG A 391 8.56 -0.60 -43.67
CA ARG A 391 8.86 0.82 -43.46
C ARG A 391 9.21 1.20 -42.00
N GLY A 392 9.40 0.19 -41.14
CA GLY A 392 9.68 0.39 -39.71
C GLY A 392 8.46 0.75 -38.84
N ALA A 393 7.26 0.74 -39.43
CA ALA A 393 5.99 1.02 -38.75
C ALA A 393 5.79 0.18 -37.48
N GLY A 394 5.87 -1.15 -37.60
CA GLY A 394 5.70 -2.06 -36.44
C GLY A 394 6.75 -1.85 -35.35
N ALA A 395 8.01 -1.62 -35.72
CA ALA A 395 9.08 -1.35 -34.76
C ALA A 395 8.85 -0.06 -33.97
N VAL A 396 8.36 1.01 -34.62
CA VAL A 396 8.05 2.26 -33.93
C VAL A 396 6.79 2.11 -33.07
N THR A 397 5.76 1.40 -33.54
CA THR A 397 4.57 1.14 -32.74
C THR A 397 4.88 0.36 -31.47
N MET A 398 5.62 -0.76 -31.58
CA MET A 398 6.01 -1.55 -30.39
C MET A 398 6.86 -0.74 -29.42
N MET A 399 7.75 0.11 -29.93
CA MET A 399 8.54 0.99 -29.07
C MET A 399 7.71 2.10 -28.42
N THR A 400 6.70 2.60 -29.12
CA THR A 400 5.74 3.59 -28.60
C THR A 400 4.99 2.97 -27.43
N LEU A 401 4.43 1.76 -27.61
CA LEU A 401 3.72 1.03 -26.56
C LEU A 401 4.65 0.66 -25.38
N ALA A 402 5.87 0.19 -25.65
CA ALA A 402 6.85 -0.07 -24.59
C ALA A 402 7.23 1.20 -23.81
N SER A 403 7.29 2.35 -24.48
CA SER A 403 7.56 3.64 -23.83
C SER A 403 6.36 4.11 -22.99
N ILE A 404 5.13 3.91 -23.48
CA ILE A 404 3.90 4.15 -22.70
C ILE A 404 3.89 3.25 -21.46
N ALA A 405 4.10 1.94 -21.64
CA ALA A 405 4.18 0.98 -20.55
C ALA A 405 5.21 1.41 -19.50
N LYS A 406 6.41 1.80 -19.93
CA LYS A 406 7.47 2.27 -19.03
C LYS A 406 7.09 3.55 -18.28
N GLN A 407 6.51 4.54 -18.95
CA GLN A 407 6.14 5.83 -18.32
C GLN A 407 4.94 5.69 -17.38
N LEU A 408 4.03 4.76 -17.65
CA LEU A 408 2.90 4.43 -16.77
C LEU A 408 3.25 3.39 -15.69
N GLU A 409 4.54 3.06 -15.56
CA GLU A 409 5.07 2.11 -14.59
C GLU A 409 4.45 0.70 -14.73
N CYS A 410 4.05 0.32 -15.94
CA CYS A 410 3.67 -1.04 -16.27
C CYS A 410 4.89 -1.95 -16.18
N LYS A 411 4.66 -3.10 -15.55
CA LYS A 411 5.68 -4.07 -15.15
C LYS A 411 5.85 -5.14 -16.21
N ARG A 412 4.81 -5.36 -17.01
CA ARG A 412 4.85 -6.15 -18.24
C ARG A 412 4.21 -5.42 -19.42
N PHE A 413 4.70 -5.77 -20.61
CA PHE A 413 4.07 -5.50 -21.89
C PHE A 413 3.80 -6.86 -22.55
N VAL A 414 2.52 -7.22 -22.72
CA VAL A 414 2.09 -8.56 -23.15
C VAL A 414 1.24 -8.46 -24.41
N TRP A 415 1.38 -9.42 -25.30
CA TRP A 415 0.53 -9.62 -26.48
C TRP A 415 0.55 -11.09 -26.90
N GLN A 416 -0.36 -11.44 -27.79
CA GLN A 416 -0.43 -12.78 -28.39
C GLN A 416 -0.14 -12.71 -29.89
N ALA A 417 0.30 -13.84 -30.43
CA ALA A 417 0.48 -14.02 -31.86
C ALA A 417 0.00 -15.42 -32.23
N LEU A 418 -0.64 -15.54 -33.39
CA LEU A 418 -1.00 -16.84 -33.94
C LEU A 418 0.28 -17.62 -34.27
N ASP A 419 0.29 -18.90 -33.93
CA ASP A 419 1.46 -19.80 -34.04
C ASP A 419 1.99 -19.92 -35.48
N TRP A 420 1.11 -19.80 -36.47
CA TRP A 420 1.44 -19.80 -37.89
C TRP A 420 2.09 -18.50 -38.39
N ASN A 421 2.02 -17.40 -37.62
CA ASN A 421 2.53 -16.10 -38.04
C ASN A 421 4.03 -15.95 -37.72
N THR A 422 4.83 -16.85 -38.30
CA THR A 422 6.29 -16.89 -38.11
C THR A 422 6.98 -15.53 -38.34
N PRO A 423 6.63 -14.73 -39.37
CA PRO A 423 7.26 -13.41 -39.56
C PRO A 423 7.03 -12.44 -38.40
N ALA A 424 5.86 -12.51 -37.73
CA ALA A 424 5.58 -11.68 -36.56
C ALA A 424 6.35 -12.17 -35.34
N ILE A 425 6.39 -13.49 -35.09
CA ILE A 425 7.12 -14.11 -33.98
C ILE A 425 8.62 -13.77 -34.05
N GLU A 426 9.25 -13.94 -35.22
CA GLU A 426 10.67 -13.58 -35.42
C GLU A 426 10.93 -12.07 -35.20
N PHE A 427 9.98 -11.22 -35.59
CA PHE A 427 10.06 -9.79 -35.31
C PHE A 427 10.00 -9.51 -33.80
N TYR A 428 9.11 -10.17 -33.07
CA TYR A 428 8.95 -10.01 -31.63
C TYR A 428 10.17 -10.49 -30.83
N GLU A 429 10.72 -11.65 -31.16
CA GLU A 429 11.94 -12.15 -30.52
C GLU A 429 13.12 -11.19 -30.71
N ARG A 430 13.26 -10.63 -31.92
CA ARG A 430 14.32 -9.65 -32.22
C ARG A 430 14.20 -8.35 -31.42
N ILE A 431 13.01 -7.95 -30.99
CA ILE A 431 12.83 -6.77 -30.13
C ILE A 431 12.90 -7.12 -28.63
N GLY A 432 13.25 -8.38 -28.29
CA GLY A 432 13.47 -8.85 -26.93
C GLY A 432 12.25 -9.48 -26.25
N ALA A 433 11.22 -9.86 -27.01
CA ALA A 433 10.07 -10.58 -26.46
C ALA A 433 10.40 -12.07 -26.25
N GLU A 434 9.89 -12.64 -25.16
CA GLU A 434 9.98 -14.07 -24.86
C GLU A 434 8.67 -14.78 -25.24
N VAL A 435 8.76 -15.93 -25.91
CA VAL A 435 7.60 -16.77 -26.24
C VAL A 435 7.34 -17.77 -25.12
N LEU A 436 6.26 -17.57 -24.37
CA LEU A 436 5.90 -18.37 -23.20
C LEU A 436 5.20 -19.69 -23.59
N LYS A 437 5.98 -20.71 -23.95
CA LYS A 437 5.45 -22.01 -24.43
C LYS A 437 4.72 -22.85 -23.36
N GLU A 438 5.01 -22.61 -22.08
CA GLU A 438 4.39 -23.35 -20.96
C GLU A 438 3.05 -22.75 -20.52
N TRP A 439 2.70 -21.56 -21.00
CA TRP A 439 1.48 -20.85 -20.62
C TRP A 439 0.41 -21.03 -21.69
N VAL A 440 -0.69 -21.70 -21.32
CA VAL A 440 -1.79 -21.99 -22.24
C VAL A 440 -2.90 -20.97 -22.07
N SER A 441 -3.31 -20.33 -23.16
CA SER A 441 -4.50 -19.46 -23.19
C SER A 441 -5.76 -20.30 -23.19
N LEU A 442 -6.59 -20.14 -22.15
CA LEU A 442 -7.91 -20.74 -22.05
C LEU A 442 -8.97 -19.67 -22.30
N ARG A 443 -10.04 -20.01 -23.03
CA ARG A 443 -11.13 -19.10 -23.37
C ARG A 443 -12.48 -19.81 -23.26
N MET A 444 -13.45 -19.12 -22.67
CA MET A 444 -14.87 -19.41 -22.81
C MET A 444 -15.50 -18.26 -23.59
N ASP A 445 -16.20 -18.58 -24.67
CA ASP A 445 -17.02 -17.59 -25.38
C ASP A 445 -18.35 -17.35 -24.65
N GLU A 446 -19.16 -16.40 -25.13
CA GLU A 446 -20.44 -16.03 -24.53
C GLU A 446 -21.34 -17.26 -24.26
N LYS A 447 -21.47 -18.17 -25.25
CA LYS A 447 -22.29 -19.38 -25.13
C LYS A 447 -21.73 -20.36 -24.09
N ALA A 448 -20.40 -20.50 -24.02
CA ALA A 448 -19.76 -21.36 -23.02
C ALA A 448 -19.93 -20.79 -21.61
N ILE A 449 -19.84 -19.45 -21.44
CA ILE A 449 -20.08 -18.77 -20.16
C ILE A 449 -21.51 -19.00 -19.69
N GLU A 450 -22.51 -18.75 -20.57
CA GLU A 450 -23.92 -18.97 -20.25
C GLU A 450 -24.19 -20.40 -19.82
N LYS A 451 -23.60 -21.37 -20.52
CA LYS A 451 -23.75 -22.79 -20.17
C LYS A 451 -23.17 -23.10 -18.80
N PHE A 452 -21.98 -22.59 -18.47
CA PHE A 452 -21.31 -22.86 -17.20
C PHE A 452 -22.03 -22.28 -15.99
N LEU A 453 -22.79 -21.19 -16.15
CA LEU A 453 -23.56 -20.59 -15.05
C LEU A 453 -24.85 -21.35 -14.70
N VAL A 454 -25.28 -22.27 -15.57
CA VAL A 454 -26.53 -23.04 -15.41
C VAL A 454 -26.29 -24.49 -14.97
N ASP A 455 -25.06 -25.00 -15.18
CA ASP A 455 -24.57 -26.30 -14.67
C ASP A 455 -24.07 -26.18 -13.22
#